data_AF-A0A1N7J9Q9-F1
#
_entry.id   AF-A0A1N7J9Q9-F1
#
_cell.length_a   1.000
_cell.length_b   1.000
_cell.length_c   1.000
_cell.angle_alpha   90.00
_cell.angle_beta   90.00
_cell.angle_gamma   90.00
#
_symmetry.space_group_name_H-M   'P 1'
#
loop_
_entity.id
_entity.type
_entity.pdbx_description
1 polymer ?
#
loop_
_entity_poly.entity_id
_entity_poly.type
_entity_poly.pdbx_seq_one_letter_code
_entity_poly.pdbx_strand_id
1 'polypeptide(L)'
;MAGVLLGIMTAFAAATATLTESYAPGWGKYPFAVIFAVTLYMIVVLQAELATGNMMFMTYGFVHKLNTIPRGLVVILFVTFFNLVGAAIVSWLISMTTTGQNAETTMPFMASLWEAKLAKPSLTLFFEAILANMVVNIGFMLTAQAGKDHSAKIWAVAIIIPAFAAMGYEHSIANFVLTTLNGFMFDPSSIEGFTVGNVLRNWTIVWLGNLVGGGLIMGGIYGWLNRTRTKYRD
;
A
#
# COMPACT_ATOMS: atom_id res chain seq x y z
N MET A 1 -1.34 -12.96 -3.82
CA MET A 1 -0.92 -13.01 -2.41
C MET A 1 -0.75 -11.64 -1.77
N ALA A 2 -0.03 -10.67 -2.35
CA ALA A 2 0.20 -9.38 -1.67
C ALA A 2 -1.10 -8.64 -1.27
N GLY A 3 -2.11 -8.62 -2.14
CA GLY A 3 -3.44 -8.07 -1.78
C GLY A 3 -4.13 -8.81 -0.63
N VAL A 4 -3.95 -10.13 -0.54
CA VAL A 4 -4.46 -10.95 0.59
C VAL A 4 -3.77 -10.54 1.89
N LEU A 5 -2.44 -10.46 1.88
CA LEU A 5 -1.64 -10.07 3.05
C LEU A 5 -1.99 -8.64 3.51
N LEU A 6 -2.14 -7.70 2.58
CA LEU A 6 -2.59 -6.34 2.87
C LEU A 6 -4.00 -6.32 3.46
N GLY A 7 -4.93 -7.12 2.94
CA GLY A 7 -6.29 -7.19 3.48
C GLY A 7 -6.36 -7.68 4.92
N ILE A 8 -5.65 -8.77 5.24
CA ILE A 8 -5.60 -9.32 6.61
C ILE A 8 -5.05 -8.28 7.59
N MET A 9 -3.90 -7.68 7.25
CA MET A 9 -3.26 -6.73 8.15
C MET A 9 -4.00 -5.42 8.25
N THR A 10 -4.67 -4.96 7.18
CA THR A 10 -5.49 -3.75 7.21
C THR A 10 -6.71 -3.93 8.12
N ALA A 11 -7.38 -5.08 8.06
CA ALA A 11 -8.50 -5.37 8.95
C ALA A 11 -8.04 -5.45 10.42
N PHE A 12 -6.93 -6.13 10.70
CA PHE A 12 -6.37 -6.19 12.06
C PHE A 12 -5.92 -4.81 12.58
N ALA A 13 -5.27 -4.02 11.73
CA ALA A 13 -4.87 -2.65 12.02
C ALA A 13 -6.08 -1.76 12.31
N ALA A 14 -7.17 -1.87 11.53
CA ALA A 14 -8.39 -1.09 11.72
C ALA A 14 -9.13 -1.43 13.02
N ALA A 15 -9.20 -2.72 13.39
CA ALA A 15 -9.78 -3.13 14.66
C ALA A 15 -8.97 -2.57 15.85
N THR A 16 -7.64 -2.61 15.75
CA THR A 16 -6.75 -2.06 16.78
C THR A 16 -6.85 -0.55 16.86
N ALA A 17 -6.95 0.13 15.71
CA ALA A 17 -7.15 1.58 15.64
C ALA A 17 -8.47 2.00 16.28
N THR A 18 -9.56 1.28 15.98
CA THR A 18 -10.88 1.49 16.60
C THR A 18 -10.79 1.41 18.13
N LEU A 19 -10.14 0.36 18.65
CA LEU A 19 -9.96 0.21 20.10
C LEU A 19 -9.09 1.34 20.67
N THR A 20 -8.07 1.78 19.95
CA THR A 20 -7.20 2.87 20.42
C THR A 20 -7.94 4.19 20.46
N GLU A 21 -8.76 4.50 19.46
CA GLU A 21 -9.58 5.72 19.40
C GLU A 21 -10.55 5.85 20.59
N SER A 22 -11.08 4.73 21.11
CA SER A 22 -12.00 4.77 22.25
C SER A 22 -11.34 5.17 23.58
N TYR A 23 -10.03 4.95 23.71
CA TYR A 23 -9.25 5.33 24.90
C TYR A 23 -8.42 6.60 24.69
N ALA A 24 -7.96 6.86 23.46
CA ALA A 24 -7.12 7.98 23.09
C ALA A 24 -7.52 8.52 21.71
N PRO A 25 -8.53 9.41 21.64
CA PRO A 25 -8.99 9.98 20.37
C PRO A 25 -7.88 10.65 19.56
N GLY A 26 -7.81 10.36 18.26
CA GLY A 26 -6.81 10.83 17.31
C GLY A 26 -5.51 10.01 17.27
N TRP A 27 -5.35 9.02 18.14
CA TRP A 27 -4.16 8.17 18.19
C TRP A 27 -4.27 6.88 17.39
N GLY A 28 -5.45 6.47 16.93
CA GLY A 28 -5.66 5.18 16.25
C GLY A 28 -4.84 4.99 14.98
N LYS A 29 -4.49 6.09 14.31
CA LYS A 29 -3.64 6.08 13.11
C LYS A 29 -2.21 5.55 13.34
N TYR A 30 -1.66 5.67 14.55
CA TYR A 30 -0.30 5.21 14.85
C TYR A 30 -0.19 3.68 14.97
N PRO A 31 -0.98 2.98 15.81
CA PRO A 31 -0.98 1.53 15.81
C PRO A 31 -1.47 0.96 14.48
N PHE A 32 -2.40 1.63 13.79
CA PHE A 32 -2.77 1.28 12.42
C PHE A 32 -1.52 1.22 11.53
N ALA A 33 -0.74 2.31 11.50
CA ALA A 33 0.45 2.44 10.66
C ALA A 33 1.55 1.42 11.00
N VAL A 34 1.78 1.14 12.29
CA VAL A 34 2.79 0.16 12.73
C VAL A 34 2.40 -1.27 12.36
N ILE A 35 1.15 -1.66 12.59
CA ILE A 35 0.65 -3.00 12.22
C ILE A 35 0.65 -3.16 10.70
N PHE A 36 0.19 -2.12 9.98
CA PHE A 36 0.20 -2.09 8.52
C PHE A 36 1.62 -2.25 7.95
N ALA A 37 2.64 -1.68 8.59
CA ALA A 37 4.04 -1.77 8.16
C ALA A 37 4.59 -3.20 8.09
N VAL A 38 4.16 -4.07 9.01
CA VAL A 38 4.57 -5.48 9.03
C VAL A 38 4.14 -6.22 7.75
N THR A 39 3.13 -5.72 7.05
CA THR A 39 2.70 -6.31 5.77
C THR A 39 3.81 -6.31 4.73
N LEU A 40 4.60 -5.24 4.62
CA LEU A 40 5.69 -5.20 3.64
C LEU A 40 6.76 -6.24 3.96
N TYR A 41 7.07 -6.47 5.24
CA TYR A 41 7.96 -7.54 5.65
C TYR A 41 7.45 -8.91 5.20
N MET A 42 6.16 -9.22 5.42
CA MET A 42 5.58 -10.48 4.96
C MET A 42 5.60 -10.61 3.44
N ILE A 43 5.29 -9.54 2.71
CA ILE A 43 5.33 -9.53 1.24
C ILE A 43 6.75 -9.88 0.75
N VAL A 44 7.78 -9.27 1.34
CA VAL A 44 9.18 -9.52 0.94
C VAL A 44 9.64 -10.93 1.31
N VAL A 45 9.36 -11.38 2.54
CA VAL A 45 9.82 -12.70 3.02
C VAL A 45 9.10 -13.85 2.33
N LEU A 46 7.80 -13.71 2.08
CA LEU A 46 6.99 -14.71 1.35
C LEU A 46 7.09 -14.57 -0.17
N GLN A 47 7.91 -13.63 -0.66
CA GLN A 47 8.11 -13.34 -2.08
C GLN A 47 6.78 -13.12 -2.84
N ALA A 48 5.85 -12.39 -2.21
CA ALA A 48 4.61 -12.02 -2.86
C ALA A 48 4.82 -10.82 -3.79
N GLU A 49 4.20 -10.89 -4.97
CA GLU A 49 4.28 -9.81 -5.97
C GLU A 49 3.37 -8.63 -5.60
N LEU A 50 3.97 -7.45 -5.39
CA LEU A 50 3.28 -6.20 -5.09
C LEU A 50 3.52 -5.17 -6.20
N ALA A 51 2.44 -4.66 -6.79
CA ALA A 51 2.52 -3.79 -7.96
C ALA A 51 3.34 -2.51 -7.73
N THR A 52 3.20 -1.90 -6.56
CA THR A 52 3.88 -0.65 -6.18
C THR A 52 5.40 -0.80 -6.02
N GLY A 53 5.85 -2.00 -5.63
CA GLY A 53 7.27 -2.40 -5.70
C GLY A 53 7.72 -2.67 -7.13
N ASN A 54 6.88 -3.36 -7.91
CA ASN A 54 7.17 -3.67 -9.31
C ASN A 54 7.28 -2.42 -10.20
N MET A 55 6.60 -1.32 -9.84
CA MET A 55 6.82 -0.02 -10.48
C MET A 55 8.30 0.39 -10.43
N MET A 56 8.96 0.27 -9.27
CA MET A 56 10.40 0.55 -9.13
C MET A 56 11.23 -0.50 -9.86
N PHE A 57 11.05 -1.79 -9.57
CA PHE A 57 11.92 -2.84 -10.11
C PHE A 57 11.87 -2.91 -11.64
N MET A 58 10.70 -2.72 -12.25
CA MET A 58 10.59 -2.71 -13.70
C MET A 58 11.21 -1.46 -14.33
N THR A 59 11.05 -0.29 -13.71
CA THR A 59 11.69 0.93 -14.21
C THR A 59 13.21 0.88 -14.04
N TYR A 60 13.70 0.39 -12.90
CA TYR A 60 15.12 0.13 -12.67
C TYR A 60 15.68 -0.86 -13.70
N GLY A 61 14.96 -1.95 -13.96
CA GLY A 61 15.33 -2.95 -14.96
C GLY A 61 15.42 -2.35 -16.37
N PHE A 62 14.49 -1.45 -16.73
CA PHE A 62 14.55 -0.74 -18.00
C PHE A 62 15.78 0.16 -18.09
N VAL A 63 16.02 0.98 -17.06
CA VAL A 63 17.22 1.82 -16.96
C VAL A 63 18.45 0.96 -17.19
N HIS A 64 18.56 -0.19 -16.52
CA HIS A 64 19.67 -1.14 -16.58
C HIS A 64 19.71 -2.08 -17.79
N LYS A 65 18.81 -1.91 -18.77
CA LYS A 65 18.71 -2.76 -19.97
C LYS A 65 18.44 -4.25 -19.67
N LEU A 66 17.77 -4.53 -18.56
CA LEU A 66 17.33 -5.87 -18.14
C LEU A 66 15.91 -6.21 -18.63
N ASN A 67 15.11 -5.20 -19.00
CA ASN A 67 13.77 -5.37 -19.57
C ASN A 67 13.45 -4.23 -20.57
N THR A 68 12.24 -4.26 -21.13
CA THR A 68 11.70 -3.20 -22.00
C THR A 68 10.49 -2.54 -21.35
N ILE A 69 10.22 -1.27 -21.73
CA ILE A 69 9.05 -0.52 -21.22
C ILE A 69 7.74 -1.29 -21.39
N PRO A 70 7.40 -1.86 -22.57
CA PRO A 70 6.14 -2.57 -22.75
C PRO A 70 6.02 -3.77 -21.82
N ARG A 71 7.10 -4.55 -21.67
CA ARG A 71 7.12 -5.71 -20.77
C ARG A 71 6.96 -5.28 -19.32
N GLY A 72 7.64 -4.21 -18.90
CA GLY A 72 7.52 -3.64 -17.56
C GLY A 72 6.09 -3.22 -17.24
N LEU A 73 5.46 -2.45 -18.14
CA LEU A 73 4.07 -2.01 -17.97
C LEU A 73 3.08 -3.17 -17.92
N VAL A 74 3.22 -4.18 -18.78
CA VAL A 74 2.36 -5.37 -18.75
C VAL A 74 2.44 -6.06 -17.39
N VAL A 75 3.63 -6.23 -16.83
CA VAL A 75 3.76 -6.87 -15.50
C VAL A 75 3.18 -5.98 -14.40
N ILE A 76 3.43 -4.67 -14.41
CA ILE A 76 2.86 -3.76 -13.41
C ILE A 76 1.33 -3.84 -13.44
N LEU A 77 0.71 -3.78 -14.62
CA LEU A 77 -0.74 -3.85 -14.78
C LEU A 77 -1.29 -5.22 -14.37
N PHE A 78 -0.63 -6.30 -14.79
CA PHE A 78 -1.01 -7.67 -14.43
C PHE A 78 -0.98 -7.88 -12.92
N VAL A 79 0.10 -7.47 -12.25
CA VAL A 79 0.23 -7.59 -10.80
C VAL A 79 -0.75 -6.65 -10.08
N THR A 80 -0.99 -5.44 -10.59
CA THR A 80 -2.01 -4.51 -10.05
C THR A 80 -3.38 -5.18 -10.05
N PHE A 81 -3.78 -5.81 -11.15
CA PHE A 81 -5.04 -6.52 -11.26
C PHE A 81 -5.14 -7.68 -10.27
N PHE A 82 -4.12 -8.55 -10.20
CA PHE A 82 -4.15 -9.68 -9.27
C PHE A 82 -3.99 -9.29 -7.80
N ASN A 83 -3.40 -8.12 -7.52
CA ASN A 83 -3.41 -7.52 -6.19
C ASN A 83 -4.84 -7.11 -5.80
N LEU A 84 -5.61 -6.50 -6.71
CA LEU A 84 -7.04 -6.21 -6.50
C LEU A 84 -7.86 -7.49 -6.32
N VAL A 85 -7.66 -8.52 -7.15
CA VAL A 85 -8.35 -9.81 -7.01
C VAL A 85 -8.07 -10.43 -5.63
N GLY A 86 -6.81 -10.43 -5.20
CA GLY A 86 -6.44 -10.90 -3.86
C GLY A 86 -7.08 -10.10 -2.73
N ALA A 87 -7.15 -8.76 -2.88
CA ALA A 87 -7.84 -7.89 -1.93
C ALA A 87 -9.34 -8.23 -1.85
N ALA A 88 -10.02 -8.36 -2.99
CA ALA A 88 -11.44 -8.69 -3.02
C ALA A 88 -11.76 -10.04 -2.37
N ILE A 89 -10.97 -11.09 -2.70
CA ILE A 89 -11.17 -12.44 -2.14
C ILE A 89 -11.00 -12.41 -0.62
N VAL A 90 -9.94 -11.78 -0.11
CA VAL A 90 -9.69 -11.77 1.34
C VAL A 90 -10.70 -10.90 2.08
N SER A 91 -11.12 -9.77 1.50
CA SER A 91 -12.16 -8.92 2.09
C SER A 91 -13.49 -9.66 2.22
N TRP A 92 -13.87 -10.43 1.19
CA TRP A 92 -15.04 -11.30 1.24
C TRP A 92 -14.90 -12.40 2.30
N LEU A 93 -13.73 -13.03 2.42
CA LEU A 93 -13.50 -14.02 3.49
C LEU A 93 -13.63 -13.40 4.88
N ILE A 94 -13.05 -12.21 5.09
CA ILE A 94 -13.15 -11.50 6.37
C ILE A 94 -14.60 -11.09 6.64
N SER A 95 -15.39 -10.72 5.63
CA SER A 95 -16.80 -10.34 5.84
C SER A 95 -17.67 -11.50 6.32
N MET A 96 -17.22 -12.75 6.13
CA MET A 96 -17.86 -13.95 6.67
C MET A 96 -17.45 -14.28 8.11
N THR A 97 -16.52 -13.53 8.71
CA THR A 97 -16.10 -13.72 10.10
C THR A 97 -16.96 -12.91 11.07
N THR A 98 -16.95 -13.27 12.35
CA THR A 98 -17.65 -12.50 13.41
C THR A 98 -17.23 -11.03 13.43
N THR A 99 -15.94 -10.73 13.25
CA THR A 99 -15.44 -9.34 13.20
C THR A 99 -15.99 -8.61 11.98
N GLY A 100 -15.96 -9.24 10.79
CA GLY A 100 -16.47 -8.63 9.56
C GLY A 100 -17.99 -8.41 9.56
N GLN A 101 -18.76 -9.35 10.11
CA GLN A 101 -20.22 -9.21 10.26
C GLN A 101 -20.62 -8.11 11.25
N ASN A 102 -19.72 -7.74 12.15
CA ASN A 102 -19.92 -6.65 13.13
C ASN A 102 -18.95 -5.49 12.86
N ALA A 103 -18.58 -5.24 11.60
CA ALA A 103 -17.57 -4.24 11.25
C ALA A 103 -17.94 -2.81 11.68
N GLU A 104 -19.23 -2.47 11.72
CA GLU A 104 -19.72 -1.17 12.19
C GLU A 104 -19.31 -0.86 13.64
N THR A 105 -19.20 -1.89 14.49
CA THR A 105 -18.76 -1.73 15.88
C THR A 105 -17.28 -2.07 16.07
N THR A 106 -16.78 -3.07 15.36
CA THR A 106 -15.41 -3.58 15.57
C THR A 106 -14.35 -2.84 14.76
N MET A 107 -14.70 -2.25 13.62
CA MET A 107 -13.78 -1.59 12.69
C MET A 107 -14.30 -0.25 12.09
N PRO A 108 -15.09 0.61 12.77
CA PRO A 108 -15.57 1.88 12.23
C PRO A 108 -14.44 2.83 11.79
N PHE A 109 -13.23 2.70 12.36
CA PHE A 109 -12.05 3.43 11.90
C PHE A 109 -11.75 3.20 10.40
N MET A 110 -12.07 2.02 9.87
CA MET A 110 -11.84 1.70 8.47
C MET A 110 -12.75 2.48 7.52
N ALA A 111 -14.01 2.68 7.90
CA ALA A 111 -14.98 3.46 7.15
C ALA A 111 -14.61 4.94 7.16
N SER A 112 -14.30 5.49 8.33
CA SER A 112 -13.88 6.90 8.46
C SER A 112 -12.56 7.19 7.74
N LEU A 113 -11.60 6.25 7.78
CA LEU A 113 -10.36 6.36 7.00
C LEU A 113 -10.64 6.39 5.50
N TRP A 114 -11.54 5.54 5.00
CA TRP A 114 -11.85 5.49 3.57
C TRP A 114 -12.62 6.73 3.11
N GLU A 115 -13.59 7.19 3.89
CA GLU A 115 -14.30 8.46 3.66
C GLU A 115 -13.32 9.63 3.55
N ALA A 116 -12.40 9.76 4.52
CA ALA A 116 -11.39 10.81 4.53
C ALA A 116 -10.50 10.77 3.28
N LYS A 117 -10.18 9.57 2.75
CA LYS A 117 -9.42 9.40 1.50
C LYS A 117 -10.23 9.78 0.27
N LEU A 118 -11.51 9.47 0.24
CA LEU A 118 -12.42 9.80 -0.87
C LEU A 118 -12.75 11.30 -0.94
N ALA A 119 -12.69 12.00 0.19
CA ALA A 119 -12.90 13.45 0.29
C ALA A 119 -11.72 14.28 -0.26
N LYS A 120 -10.52 13.70 -0.39
CA LYS A 120 -9.33 14.43 -0.83
C LYS A 120 -9.42 14.90 -2.30
N PRO A 121 -8.99 16.15 -2.59
CA PRO A 121 -8.82 16.63 -3.95
C PRO A 121 -7.81 15.78 -4.74
N SER A 122 -8.03 15.62 -6.06
CA SER A 122 -7.15 14.81 -6.91
C SER A 122 -5.69 15.24 -6.87
N LEU A 123 -5.40 16.53 -6.79
CA LEU A 123 -4.01 17.00 -6.73
C LEU A 123 -3.31 16.55 -5.43
N THR A 124 -4.03 16.59 -4.31
CA THR A 124 -3.54 16.09 -3.02
C THR A 124 -3.28 14.59 -3.09
N LEU A 125 -4.25 13.81 -3.60
CA LEU A 125 -4.10 12.36 -3.80
C LEU A 125 -2.86 12.03 -4.63
N PHE A 126 -2.59 12.79 -5.69
CA PHE A 126 -1.45 12.57 -6.58
C PHE A 126 -0.11 12.75 -5.87
N PHE A 127 0.09 13.86 -5.15
CA PHE A 127 1.36 14.13 -4.46
C PHE A 127 1.58 13.21 -3.25
N GLU A 128 0.53 12.94 -2.48
CA GLU A 128 0.61 11.96 -1.39
C GLU A 128 0.94 10.56 -1.93
N ALA A 129 0.43 10.19 -3.11
CA ALA A 129 0.76 8.93 -3.75
C ALA A 129 2.21 8.86 -4.25
N ILE A 130 2.79 9.97 -4.71
CA ILE A 130 4.22 10.03 -5.04
C ILE A 130 5.04 9.71 -3.79
N LEU A 131 4.78 10.42 -2.69
CA LEU A 131 5.54 10.27 -1.45
C LEU A 131 5.35 8.88 -0.83
N ALA A 132 4.13 8.36 -0.82
CA ALA A 132 3.85 7.00 -0.34
C ALA A 132 4.72 5.97 -1.08
N ASN A 133 4.75 6.03 -2.41
CA ASN A 133 5.48 5.00 -3.15
C ASN A 133 7.00 5.22 -3.19
N MET A 134 7.49 6.43 -2.91
CA MET A 134 8.90 6.62 -2.58
C MET A 134 9.26 5.86 -1.29
N VAL A 135 8.50 6.08 -0.21
CA VAL A 135 8.70 5.44 1.10
C VAL A 135 8.60 3.91 1.02
N VAL A 136 7.58 3.38 0.32
CA VAL A 136 7.41 1.93 0.12
C VAL A 136 8.63 1.33 -0.58
N ASN A 137 9.15 2.00 -1.61
CA ASN A 137 10.29 1.51 -2.37
C ASN A 137 11.62 1.66 -1.63
N ILE A 138 11.78 2.68 -0.77
CA ILE A 138 12.88 2.71 0.21
C ILE A 138 12.81 1.46 1.11
N GLY A 139 11.61 1.08 1.58
CA GLY A 139 11.41 -0.17 2.33
C GLY A 139 11.83 -1.43 1.56
N PHE A 140 11.44 -1.55 0.28
CA PHE A 140 11.90 -2.66 -0.59
C PHE A 140 13.41 -2.68 -0.75
N MET A 141 14.04 -1.51 -0.91
CA MET A 141 15.48 -1.41 -1.05
C MET A 141 16.24 -1.81 0.21
N LEU A 142 15.84 -1.28 1.36
CA LEU A 142 16.47 -1.61 2.64
C LEU A 142 16.33 -3.11 2.95
N THR A 143 15.15 -3.68 2.67
CA THR A 143 14.94 -5.13 2.85
C THR A 143 15.73 -5.96 1.85
N ALA A 144 15.96 -5.48 0.63
CA ALA A 144 16.83 -6.14 -0.34
C ALA A 144 18.30 -6.10 0.11
N GLN A 145 18.79 -4.95 0.58
CA GLN A 145 20.16 -4.79 1.10
C GLN A 145 20.41 -5.63 2.35
N ALA A 146 19.40 -5.82 3.22
CA ALA A 146 19.48 -6.71 4.38
C ALA A 146 19.68 -8.20 4.03
N GLY A 147 19.57 -8.58 2.75
CA GLY A 147 19.95 -9.92 2.29
C GLY A 147 19.13 -11.05 2.92
N LYS A 148 19.79 -11.89 3.73
CA LYS A 148 19.14 -13.03 4.45
C LYS A 148 18.83 -12.71 5.92
N ASP A 149 19.18 -11.51 6.40
CA ASP A 149 18.88 -11.12 7.78
C ASP A 149 17.42 -10.71 7.92
N HIS A 150 16.59 -11.63 8.42
CA HIS A 150 15.17 -11.40 8.64
C HIS A 150 14.90 -10.34 9.72
N SER A 151 15.78 -10.24 10.72
CA SER A 151 15.67 -9.23 11.79
C SER A 151 15.96 -7.83 11.25
N ALA A 152 16.97 -7.68 10.39
CA ALA A 152 17.23 -6.40 9.73
C ALA A 152 16.08 -6.00 8.79
N LYS A 153 15.47 -6.95 8.08
CA LYS A 153 14.30 -6.67 7.21
C LYS A 153 13.09 -6.15 7.98
N ILE A 154 12.77 -6.75 9.13
CA ILE A 154 11.63 -6.29 9.93
C ILE A 154 11.87 -4.87 10.46
N TRP A 155 13.08 -4.56 10.95
CA TRP A 155 13.43 -3.21 11.40
C TRP A 155 13.40 -2.19 10.27
N ALA A 156 13.90 -2.56 9.09
CA ALA A 156 13.86 -1.69 7.91
C ALA A 156 12.43 -1.24 7.60
N VAL A 157 11.47 -2.15 7.55
CA VAL A 157 10.07 -1.77 7.27
C VAL A 157 9.39 -1.11 8.45
N ALA A 158 9.66 -1.54 9.69
CA ALA A 158 9.01 -1.02 10.88
C ALA A 158 9.35 0.45 11.16
N ILE A 159 10.53 0.91 10.72
CA ILE A 159 10.95 2.31 10.89
C ILE A 159 10.34 3.20 9.79
N ILE A 160 10.42 2.77 8.52
CA ILE A 160 10.14 3.66 7.39
C ILE A 160 8.68 3.65 6.95
N ILE A 161 8.02 2.50 7.00
CA ILE A 161 6.66 2.34 6.44
C ILE A 161 5.59 3.06 7.26
N PRO A 162 5.64 3.11 8.61
CA PRO A 162 4.63 3.85 9.37
C PRO A 162 4.56 5.33 9.00
N ALA A 163 5.65 5.94 8.51
CA ALA A 163 5.66 7.36 8.14
C ALA A 163 4.55 7.69 7.12
N PHE A 164 4.43 6.95 6.01
CA PHE A 164 3.42 7.29 5.01
C PHE A 164 2.00 6.92 5.49
N ALA A 165 1.85 5.81 6.22
CA ALA A 165 0.54 5.35 6.69
C ALA A 165 -0.02 6.29 7.77
N ALA A 166 0.79 6.70 8.75
CA ALA A 166 0.38 7.61 9.81
C ALA A 166 0.13 9.06 9.32
N MET A 167 0.84 9.47 8.26
CA MET A 167 0.57 10.75 7.57
C MET A 167 -0.65 10.69 6.65
N GLY A 168 -1.26 9.50 6.47
CA GLY A 168 -2.45 9.33 5.65
C GLY A 168 -2.19 9.40 4.15
N TYR A 169 -0.95 9.16 3.69
CA TYR A 169 -0.64 9.16 2.26
C TYR A 169 -1.32 8.01 1.50
N GLU A 170 -1.23 8.05 0.17
CA GLU A 170 -2.05 7.24 -0.71
C GLU A 170 -1.29 6.08 -1.36
N HIS A 171 -1.77 4.86 -1.16
CA HIS A 171 -1.16 3.66 -1.74
C HIS A 171 -2.21 2.85 -2.49
N SER A 172 -2.06 2.74 -3.80
CA SER A 172 -3.05 2.16 -4.72
C SER A 172 -3.57 0.80 -4.27
N ILE A 173 -2.68 -0.13 -3.91
CA ILE A 173 -3.10 -1.47 -3.49
C ILE A 173 -3.75 -1.47 -2.09
N ALA A 174 -3.37 -0.53 -1.22
CA ALA A 174 -4.03 -0.39 0.08
C ALA A 174 -5.42 0.23 -0.09
N ASN A 175 -5.59 1.15 -1.04
CA ASN A 175 -6.88 1.72 -1.38
C ASN A 175 -7.81 0.70 -2.04
N PHE A 176 -7.27 -0.25 -2.83
CA PHE A 176 -8.05 -1.41 -3.30
C PHE A 176 -8.60 -2.22 -2.13
N VAL A 177 -7.74 -2.52 -1.15
CA VAL A 177 -8.12 -3.23 0.08
C VAL A 177 -9.15 -2.46 0.90
N LEU A 178 -8.97 -1.16 1.12
CA LEU A 178 -9.95 -0.34 1.83
C LEU A 178 -11.28 -0.29 1.09
N THR A 179 -11.25 -0.20 -0.24
CA THR A 179 -12.47 -0.23 -1.06
C THR A 179 -13.19 -1.57 -0.91
N THR A 180 -12.49 -2.70 -1.02
CA THR A 180 -13.12 -4.03 -0.96
C THR A 180 -13.56 -4.38 0.45
N LEU A 181 -12.79 -4.06 1.49
CA LEU A 181 -13.20 -4.27 2.88
C LEU A 181 -14.47 -3.48 3.20
N ASN A 182 -14.48 -2.17 2.90
CA ASN A 182 -15.66 -1.35 3.13
C ASN A 182 -16.86 -1.82 2.29
N GLY A 183 -16.64 -2.15 1.02
CA GLY A 183 -17.72 -2.59 0.12
C GLY A 183 -18.37 -3.93 0.48
N PHE A 184 -17.67 -4.82 1.21
CA PHE A 184 -18.25 -6.10 1.68
C PHE A 184 -18.81 -6.04 3.10
N MET A 185 -18.44 -5.03 3.91
CA MET A 185 -18.73 -5.02 5.34
C MET A 185 -19.57 -3.84 5.82
N PHE A 186 -19.71 -2.80 5.01
CA PHE A 186 -20.47 -1.60 5.34
C PHE A 186 -21.51 -1.33 4.26
N ASP A 187 -22.61 -0.68 4.62
CA ASP A 187 -23.52 -0.10 3.65
C ASP A 187 -22.79 1.04 2.91
N PRO A 188 -22.63 1.00 1.57
CA PRO A 188 -21.98 2.08 0.83
C PRO A 188 -22.60 3.46 1.05
N SER A 189 -23.89 3.53 1.39
CA SER A 189 -24.58 4.79 1.68
C SER A 189 -24.18 5.40 3.03
N SER A 190 -23.55 4.62 3.91
CA SER A 190 -23.03 5.08 5.21
C SER A 190 -21.67 5.78 5.12
N ILE A 191 -20.99 5.69 3.96
CA ILE A 191 -19.65 6.26 3.75
C ILE A 191 -19.75 7.39 2.73
N GLU A 192 -19.51 8.62 3.17
CA GLU A 192 -19.69 9.77 2.29
C GLU A 192 -18.74 9.70 1.07
N GLY A 193 -19.32 9.94 -0.11
CA GLY A 193 -18.57 9.92 -1.36
C GLY A 193 -18.17 8.52 -1.85
N PHE A 194 -18.62 7.42 -1.21
CA PHE A 194 -18.34 6.05 -1.66
C PHE A 194 -19.18 5.65 -2.89
N THR A 195 -18.90 6.33 -4.01
CA THR A 195 -19.49 6.07 -5.31
C THR A 195 -18.47 5.43 -6.24
N VAL A 196 -18.93 4.64 -7.22
CA VAL A 196 -18.05 4.02 -8.22
C VAL A 196 -17.17 5.07 -8.92
N GLY A 197 -17.74 6.23 -9.28
CA GLY A 197 -16.98 7.30 -9.93
C GLY A 197 -15.88 7.88 -9.05
N ASN A 198 -16.15 8.11 -7.76
CA ASN A 198 -15.16 8.63 -6.83
C ASN A 198 -14.05 7.61 -6.52
N VAL A 199 -14.42 6.34 -6.35
CA VAL A 199 -13.48 5.23 -6.17
C VAL A 199 -12.55 5.11 -7.37
N LEU A 200 -13.08 5.13 -8.60
CA LEU A 200 -12.26 5.08 -9.81
C LEU A 200 -11.35 6.30 -9.93
N ARG A 201 -11.83 7.50 -9.58
CA ARG A 201 -10.99 8.71 -9.51
C ARG A 201 -9.82 8.50 -8.55
N ASN A 202 -10.10 8.04 -7.32
CA ASN A 202 -9.07 7.77 -6.32
C ASN A 202 -8.06 6.74 -6.86
N TRP A 203 -8.54 5.60 -7.32
CA TRP A 203 -7.69 4.52 -7.84
C TRP A 203 -6.77 4.98 -8.96
N THR A 204 -7.30 5.67 -9.97
CA THR A 204 -6.51 6.14 -11.11
C THR A 204 -5.45 7.17 -10.69
N ILE A 205 -5.84 8.18 -9.92
CA ILE A 205 -4.92 9.25 -9.51
C ILE A 205 -3.81 8.71 -8.60
N VAL A 206 -4.16 7.85 -7.65
CA VAL A 206 -3.21 7.26 -6.71
C VAL A 206 -2.27 6.29 -7.43
N TRP A 207 -2.78 5.49 -8.38
CA TRP A 207 -1.93 4.60 -9.18
C TRP A 207 -0.90 5.38 -10.02
N LEU A 208 -1.32 6.50 -10.64
CA LEU A 208 -0.41 7.37 -11.39
C LEU A 208 0.64 8.03 -10.49
N GLY A 209 0.23 8.56 -9.33
CA GLY A 209 1.17 9.14 -8.36
C GLY A 209 2.16 8.09 -7.83
N ASN A 210 1.69 6.89 -7.52
CA ASN A 210 2.57 5.78 -7.13
C ASN A 210 3.54 5.40 -8.26
N LEU A 211 3.10 5.38 -9.52
CA LEU A 211 3.99 5.10 -10.66
C LEU A 211 5.08 6.17 -10.79
N VAL A 212 4.77 7.44 -10.54
CA VAL A 212 5.77 8.51 -10.51
C VAL A 212 6.74 8.32 -9.33
N GLY A 213 6.24 8.13 -8.11
CA GLY A 213 7.08 8.00 -6.91
C GLY A 213 7.99 6.76 -6.94
N GLY A 214 7.42 5.58 -7.15
CA GLY A 214 8.17 4.33 -7.18
C GLY A 214 8.87 4.07 -8.51
N GLY A 215 8.15 4.26 -9.62
CA GLY A 215 8.69 4.01 -10.95
C GLY A 215 9.69 5.08 -11.38
N LEU A 216 9.21 6.30 -11.62
CA LEU A 216 10.05 7.35 -12.19
C LEU A 216 11.15 7.83 -11.24
N ILE A 217 10.82 8.13 -9.98
CA ILE A 217 11.81 8.69 -9.03
C ILE A 217 12.74 7.58 -8.50
N MET A 218 12.20 6.54 -7.85
CA MET A 218 13.04 5.51 -7.24
C MET A 218 13.67 4.58 -8.29
N GLY A 219 12.88 4.01 -9.20
CA GLY A 219 13.39 3.11 -10.24
C GLY A 219 14.17 3.81 -11.35
N GLY A 220 13.71 5.02 -11.75
CA GLY A 220 14.28 5.80 -12.83
C GLY A 220 15.47 6.67 -12.40
N ILE A 221 15.20 7.76 -11.68
CA ILE A 221 16.19 8.78 -11.30
C ILE A 221 17.25 8.19 -10.37
N TYR A 222 16.82 7.65 -9.23
CA TYR A 222 17.74 7.08 -8.25
C TYR A 222 18.47 5.85 -8.82
N GLY A 223 17.76 4.98 -9.55
CA GLY A 223 18.36 3.88 -10.29
C GLY A 223 19.43 4.33 -11.31
N TRP A 224 19.22 5.45 -12.01
CA TRP A 224 20.20 6.02 -12.93
C TRP A 224 21.42 6.61 -12.21
N LEU A 225 21.23 7.29 -11.09
CA LEU A 225 22.32 7.84 -10.28
C LEU A 225 23.25 6.74 -9.75
N ASN A 226 22.71 5.56 -9.44
CA ASN A 226 23.48 4.40 -8.97
C ASN A 226 24.29 3.67 -10.07
N ARG A 227 24.39 4.24 -11.28
CA ARG A 227 25.22 3.70 -12.37
C ARG A 227 26.68 4.13 -12.27
N THR A 228 27.24 4.14 -11.06
CA THR A 228 28.65 4.47 -10.86
C THR A 228 29.54 3.34 -11.42
N ARG A 229 30.68 3.72 -12.01
CA ARG A 229 31.72 2.77 -12.48
C ARG A 229 32.72 2.41 -11.36
N THR A 230 32.52 2.95 -10.17
CA THR A 230 33.36 2.67 -9.00
C THR A 230 32.93 1.35 -8.39
N LYS A 231 33.87 0.55 -7.87
CA LYS A 231 33.56 -0.67 -7.11
C LYS A 231 32.81 -0.40 -5.79
N TYR A 232 32.61 0.87 -5.45
CA TYR A 232 31.82 1.27 -4.31
C TYR A 232 30.35 1.22 -4.72
N ARG A 233 29.66 0.17 -4.25
CA ARG A 233 28.21 0.04 -4.27
C ARG A 233 27.81 0.05 -2.81
N ASP A 234 27.31 1.20 -2.37
CA ASP A 234 26.63 1.41 -1.09
C ASP A 234 25.45 0.46 -0.92
#